data_AF-A0A9E2IAY7-F1
#
_entry.id   AF-A0A9E2IAY7-F1
#
_cell.length_a   1.000
_cell.length_b   1.000
_cell.length_c   1.000
_cell.angle_alpha   90.00
_cell.angle_beta   90.00
_cell.angle_gamma   90.00
#
_symmetry.space_group_name_H-M   'P 1'
#
loop_
_entity.id
_entity.type
_entity.pdbx_description
1 polymer ?
#
loop_
_entity_poly.entity_id
_entity_poly.type
_entity_poly.pdbx_seq_one_letter_code
_entity_poly.pdbx_strand_id
1 'polypeptide(L)'
;MERAIFITKPNQLKYVDGKYSRLYYGREFCERLIPSSDELDGILSFVRKNKLDFSLVAPYVTNAGLKKLQVLLELLKAKTVNCEIIVNDWGVLNLVNCKYPNLMPVLGRLLTKQKRGPRLAKLLKRDACPRLIQNPQNPKQRILIFTKKLPLDLDPYYKGSNASSVPIIHNFLISRGVRRIELDNTAHGIRLELPKGKISASVYFPYVYISTTFFCPTAGCDEKNKSFLKIKSCKRQCQRYTFKMRHKTIPKLIYLKGNTQFYKNPRISVKELERLGVNRIVYQPEIPV
;
A
#
# COMPACT_ATOMS: atom_id res chain seq x y z
N MET A 1 -17.88 -9.24 5.07
CA MET A 1 -16.72 -8.48 4.56
C MET A 1 -16.17 -9.13 3.29
N GLU A 2 -15.95 -8.35 2.22
CA GLU A 2 -15.36 -8.81 0.96
C GLU A 2 -13.89 -9.22 1.15
N ARG A 3 -13.46 -10.31 0.51
CA ARG A 3 -12.07 -10.77 0.51
C ARG A 3 -11.50 -10.67 -0.89
N ALA A 4 -10.45 -9.86 -1.02
CA ALA A 4 -9.71 -9.71 -2.25
C ALA A 4 -8.30 -10.27 -2.09
N ILE A 5 -7.70 -10.71 -3.20
CA ILE A 5 -6.28 -11.06 -3.28
C ILE A 5 -5.59 -10.13 -4.26
N PHE A 6 -4.40 -9.66 -3.89
CA PHE A 6 -3.56 -8.83 -4.74
C PHE A 6 -2.31 -9.59 -5.16
N ILE A 7 -2.20 -9.81 -6.46
CA ILE A 7 -1.04 -10.40 -7.10
C ILE A 7 -0.38 -9.39 -8.05
N THR A 8 0.94 -9.50 -8.18
CA THR A 8 1.75 -8.69 -9.10
C THR A 8 2.31 -9.51 -10.24
N LYS A 9 2.15 -10.84 -10.28
CA LYS A 9 2.68 -11.67 -11.37
C LYS A 9 1.67 -12.72 -11.81
N PRO A 10 1.65 -13.12 -13.09
CA PRO A 10 0.74 -14.16 -13.55
C PRO A 10 0.92 -15.50 -12.81
N ASN A 11 2.16 -15.89 -12.51
CA ASN A 11 2.45 -17.12 -11.78
C ASN A 11 1.94 -17.15 -10.33
N GLN A 12 1.49 -16.01 -9.79
CA GLN A 12 0.87 -15.90 -8.48
C GLN A 12 -0.64 -16.20 -8.51
N LEU A 13 -1.24 -16.43 -9.69
CA LEU A 13 -2.59 -16.96 -9.81
C LEU A 13 -2.78 -18.26 -9.03
N LYS A 14 -1.71 -19.02 -8.79
CA LYS A 14 -1.69 -20.21 -7.92
C LYS A 14 -2.15 -19.95 -6.47
N TYR A 15 -2.15 -18.70 -6.01
CA TYR A 15 -2.62 -18.32 -4.68
C TYR A 15 -4.12 -17.97 -4.65
N VAL A 16 -4.77 -17.87 -5.81
CA VAL A 16 -6.19 -17.54 -5.91
C VAL A 16 -7.00 -18.82 -5.72
N ASP A 17 -7.76 -18.86 -4.64
CA ASP A 17 -8.68 -19.95 -4.30
C ASP A 17 -10.11 -19.41 -4.12
N GLY A 18 -11.06 -20.30 -3.83
CA GLY A 18 -12.49 -19.96 -3.75
C GLY A 18 -12.90 -19.01 -2.61
N LYS A 19 -11.97 -18.55 -1.75
CA LYS A 19 -12.30 -17.64 -0.64
C LYS A 19 -12.25 -16.16 -1.04
N TYR A 20 -11.79 -15.85 -2.25
CA TYR A 20 -11.71 -14.49 -2.76
C TYR A 20 -12.81 -14.24 -3.78
N SER A 21 -13.44 -13.07 -3.69
CA SER A 21 -14.44 -12.61 -4.67
C SER A 21 -13.85 -11.63 -5.67
N ARG A 22 -12.66 -11.08 -5.40
CA ARG A 22 -12.03 -10.03 -6.21
C ARG A 22 -10.52 -10.24 -6.37
N LEU A 23 -10.02 -10.05 -7.58
CA LEU A 23 -8.60 -10.07 -7.92
C LEU A 23 -8.09 -8.66 -8.18
N TYR A 24 -7.07 -8.26 -7.43
CA TYR A 24 -6.27 -7.07 -7.71
C TYR A 24 -5.06 -7.49 -8.55
N TYR A 25 -4.79 -6.76 -9.63
CA TYR A 25 -3.63 -6.98 -10.49
C TYR A 25 -2.99 -5.67 -10.92
N GLY A 26 -1.66 -5.62 -10.99
CA GLY A 26 -0.94 -4.45 -11.46
C GLY A 26 0.26 -4.12 -10.58
N ARG A 27 0.60 -2.82 -10.46
CA ARG A 27 1.76 -2.35 -9.68
C ARG A 27 1.42 -1.08 -8.96
N GLU A 28 1.79 -0.98 -7.69
CA GLU A 28 1.56 0.24 -6.89
C GLU A 28 2.73 1.24 -6.98
N PHE A 29 3.98 0.75 -7.07
CA PHE A 29 5.15 1.58 -6.72
C PHE A 29 6.08 1.94 -7.88
N CYS A 30 5.87 1.41 -9.10
CA CYS A 30 6.84 1.63 -10.17
C CYS A 30 6.20 1.52 -11.57
N GLU A 31 6.29 2.61 -12.34
CA GLU A 31 5.84 2.66 -13.74
C GLU A 31 6.60 1.69 -14.67
N ARG A 32 7.84 1.32 -14.34
CA ARG A 32 8.66 0.42 -15.17
C ARG A 32 8.20 -1.04 -15.12
N LEU A 33 7.32 -1.34 -14.17
CA LEU A 33 6.72 -2.66 -13.96
C LEU A 33 5.25 -2.71 -14.41
N ILE A 34 4.70 -1.63 -14.98
CA ILE A 34 3.35 -1.65 -15.57
C ILE A 34 3.24 -2.86 -16.51
N PRO A 35 2.19 -3.70 -16.36
CA PRO A 35 2.03 -4.92 -17.14
C PRO A 35 1.81 -4.60 -18.63
N SER A 36 2.09 -5.57 -19.50
CA SER A 36 1.67 -5.46 -20.91
C SER A 36 0.17 -5.73 -21.07
N SER A 37 -0.38 -5.37 -22.23
CA SER A 37 -1.75 -5.71 -22.62
C SER A 37 -2.00 -7.22 -22.58
N ASP A 38 -1.05 -8.01 -23.09
CA ASP A 38 -1.19 -9.47 -23.20
C ASP A 38 -1.20 -10.13 -21.82
N GLU A 39 -0.34 -9.63 -20.92
CA GLU A 39 -0.31 -10.07 -19.54
C GLU A 39 -1.64 -9.75 -18.85
N LEU A 40 -2.17 -8.54 -19.04
CA LEU A 40 -3.49 -8.16 -18.51
C LEU A 40 -4.62 -9.01 -19.11
N ASP A 41 -4.58 -9.30 -20.40
CA ASP A 41 -5.62 -10.09 -21.06
C ASP A 41 -5.70 -11.54 -20.55
N GLY A 42 -4.54 -12.14 -20.29
CA GLY A 42 -4.46 -13.45 -19.63
C GLY A 42 -5.06 -13.44 -18.23
N ILE A 43 -4.79 -12.38 -17.44
CA ILE A 43 -5.39 -12.20 -16.12
C ILE A 43 -6.92 -12.03 -16.23
N LEU A 44 -7.41 -11.21 -17.16
CA LEU A 44 -8.85 -11.00 -17.36
C LEU A 44 -9.56 -12.28 -17.79
N SER A 45 -8.92 -13.12 -18.61
CA SER A 45 -9.46 -14.42 -18.99
C SER A 45 -9.62 -15.35 -17.77
N PHE A 46 -8.63 -15.37 -16.87
CA PHE A 46 -8.72 -16.08 -15.60
C PHE A 46 -9.85 -15.54 -14.72
N VAL A 47 -9.97 -14.21 -14.60
CA VAL A 47 -11.02 -13.54 -13.82
C VAL A 47 -12.41 -13.92 -14.31
N ARG A 48 -12.66 -13.89 -15.63
CA ARG A 48 -13.94 -14.31 -16.22
C ARG A 48 -14.25 -15.77 -15.94
N LYS A 49 -13.28 -16.66 -16.16
CA LYS A 49 -13.43 -18.11 -15.91
C LYS A 49 -13.81 -18.41 -14.46
N ASN A 50 -13.25 -17.65 -13.51
CA ASN A 50 -13.48 -17.84 -12.08
C ASN A 50 -14.56 -16.91 -11.50
N LYS A 51 -15.27 -16.15 -12.34
CA LYS A 51 -16.33 -15.21 -11.94
C LYS A 51 -15.90 -14.24 -10.82
N LEU A 52 -14.67 -13.73 -10.91
CA LEU A 52 -14.13 -12.77 -9.95
C LEU A 52 -14.43 -11.34 -10.40
N ASP A 53 -14.59 -10.45 -9.43
CA ASP A 53 -14.45 -9.02 -9.67
C ASP A 53 -12.98 -8.66 -9.92
N PHE A 54 -12.73 -7.51 -10.56
CA PHE A 54 -11.39 -7.09 -10.93
C PHE A 54 -11.07 -5.65 -10.52
N SER A 55 -9.84 -5.46 -10.03
CA SER A 55 -9.27 -4.13 -9.77
C SER A 55 -7.88 -4.03 -10.41
N LEU A 56 -7.69 -3.06 -11.31
CA LEU A 56 -6.38 -2.71 -11.84
C LEU A 56 -5.66 -1.78 -10.87
N VAL A 57 -4.42 -2.13 -10.50
CA VAL A 57 -3.58 -1.33 -9.63
C VAL A 57 -2.60 -0.50 -10.47
N ALA A 58 -2.81 0.82 -10.50
CA ALA A 58 -1.99 1.75 -11.24
C ALA A 58 -0.94 2.40 -10.32
N PRO A 59 0.34 2.48 -10.73
CA PRO A 59 1.37 3.12 -9.92
C PRO A 59 1.33 4.64 -10.09
N TYR A 60 2.18 5.34 -9.34
CA TYR A 60 2.57 6.69 -9.75
C TYR A 60 3.42 6.66 -11.02
N VAL A 61 3.22 7.64 -11.89
CA VAL A 61 3.68 7.59 -13.28
C VAL A 61 4.13 8.94 -13.79
N THR A 62 5.07 8.91 -14.73
CA THR A 62 5.38 10.03 -15.61
C THR A 62 4.40 10.07 -16.79
N ASN A 63 4.56 11.05 -17.69
CA ASN A 63 3.82 11.10 -18.96
C ASN A 63 4.00 9.82 -19.80
N ALA A 64 5.18 9.19 -19.77
CA ALA A 64 5.41 7.92 -20.46
C ALA A 64 4.62 6.78 -19.79
N GLY A 65 4.57 6.75 -18.46
CA GLY A 65 3.75 5.78 -17.72
C GLY A 65 2.24 5.97 -17.96
N LEU A 66 1.77 7.22 -18.07
CA LEU A 66 0.37 7.53 -18.42
C LEU A 66 -0.02 6.95 -19.78
N LYS A 67 0.84 7.11 -20.80
CA LYS A 67 0.60 6.51 -22.13
C LYS A 67 0.47 4.98 -22.05
N LYS A 68 1.30 4.33 -21.25
CA LYS A 68 1.21 2.86 -21.04
C LYS A 68 -0.07 2.47 -20.33
N LEU A 69 -0.47 3.20 -19.29
CA LEU A 69 -1.73 2.94 -18.59
C LEU A 69 -2.92 3.14 -19.51
N GLN A 70 -2.90 4.14 -20.40
CA GLN A 70 -3.99 4.39 -21.34
C GLN A 70 -4.29 3.15 -22.21
N VAL A 71 -3.26 2.44 -22.69
CA VAL A 71 -3.44 1.19 -23.44
C VAL A 71 -4.19 0.13 -22.61
N LEU A 72 -3.85 -0.01 -21.33
CA LEU A 72 -4.52 -0.96 -20.43
C LEU A 72 -5.96 -0.54 -20.12
N LEU A 73 -6.22 0.76 -19.96
CA LEU A 73 -7.54 1.30 -19.68
C LEU A 73 -8.49 1.12 -20.88
N GLU A 74 -8.01 1.30 -22.11
CA GLU A 74 -8.80 0.99 -23.33
C GLU A 74 -9.18 -0.49 -23.38
N LEU A 75 -8.25 -1.39 -23.07
CA LEU A 75 -8.52 -2.84 -23.02
C LEU A 75 -9.62 -3.16 -21.99
N LEU A 76 -9.58 -2.53 -20.82
CA LEU A 76 -10.57 -2.74 -19.76
C LEU A 76 -11.94 -2.17 -20.14
N LYS A 77 -11.98 -0.97 -20.73
CA LYS A 77 -13.20 -0.35 -21.24
C LYS A 77 -13.91 -1.27 -22.24
N ALA A 78 -13.17 -1.94 -23.11
CA ALA A 78 -13.73 -2.82 -24.13
C ALA A 78 -14.23 -4.16 -23.58
N LYS A 79 -13.64 -4.67 -22.48
CA LYS A 79 -13.78 -6.08 -22.10
C LYS A 79 -14.36 -6.37 -20.72
N THR A 80 -14.64 -5.34 -19.90
CA THR A 80 -15.09 -5.55 -18.52
C THR A 80 -16.18 -4.57 -18.10
N VAL A 81 -17.25 -5.11 -17.51
CA VAL A 81 -18.27 -4.35 -16.78
C VAL A 81 -17.80 -4.29 -15.32
N ASN A 82 -17.82 -3.11 -14.70
CA ASN A 82 -17.48 -2.88 -13.27
C ASN A 82 -16.01 -3.14 -12.86
N CYS A 83 -15.06 -2.58 -13.59
CA CYS A 83 -13.65 -2.59 -13.20
C CYS A 83 -13.30 -1.39 -12.30
N GLU A 84 -12.63 -1.65 -11.18
CA GLU A 84 -12.05 -0.61 -10.34
C GLU A 84 -10.62 -0.28 -10.74
N ILE A 85 -10.25 1.00 -10.73
CA ILE A 85 -8.88 1.47 -10.99
C ILE A 85 -8.32 2.06 -9.71
N ILE A 86 -7.38 1.36 -9.07
CA ILE A 86 -6.70 1.87 -7.89
C ILE A 86 -5.68 2.91 -8.34
N VAL A 87 -5.98 4.18 -8.07
CA VAL A 87 -5.16 5.33 -8.53
C VAL A 87 -4.18 5.75 -7.44
N ASN A 88 -2.90 5.73 -7.77
CA ASN A 88 -1.83 6.23 -6.90
C ASN A 88 -1.21 7.54 -7.39
N ASP A 89 -1.85 8.18 -8.38
CA ASP A 89 -1.41 9.40 -9.05
C ASP A 89 -2.62 10.24 -9.47
N TRP A 90 -2.54 11.54 -9.27
CA TRP A 90 -3.62 12.46 -9.64
C TRP A 90 -3.81 12.60 -11.15
N GLY A 91 -2.74 12.47 -11.94
CA GLY A 91 -2.81 12.43 -13.40
C GLY A 91 -3.54 11.19 -13.90
N VAL A 92 -3.39 10.04 -13.22
CA VAL A 92 -4.16 8.83 -13.54
C VAL A 92 -5.64 9.01 -13.18
N LEU A 93 -5.94 9.61 -12.02
CA LEU A 93 -7.33 9.93 -11.66
C LEU A 93 -7.98 10.83 -12.72
N ASN A 94 -7.29 11.89 -13.12
CA ASN A 94 -7.76 12.81 -14.15
C ASN A 94 -7.98 12.10 -15.49
N LEU A 95 -7.05 11.23 -15.90
CA LEU A 95 -7.19 10.42 -17.12
C LEU A 95 -8.43 9.53 -17.07
N VAL A 96 -8.68 8.84 -15.95
CA VAL A 96 -9.85 7.97 -15.75
C VAL A 96 -11.14 8.79 -15.82
N ASN A 97 -11.22 9.91 -15.08
CA ASN A 97 -12.42 10.75 -15.08
C ASN A 97 -12.75 11.33 -16.47
N CYS A 98 -11.74 11.76 -17.23
CA CYS A 98 -11.97 12.44 -18.50
C CYS A 98 -12.21 11.48 -19.68
N LYS A 99 -11.57 10.31 -19.70
CA LYS A 99 -11.60 9.40 -20.87
C LYS A 99 -12.34 8.08 -20.63
N TYR A 100 -12.50 7.69 -19.37
CA TYR A 100 -13.01 6.36 -19.00
C TYR A 100 -14.10 6.45 -17.91
N PRO A 101 -15.22 7.15 -18.16
CA PRO A 101 -16.24 7.39 -17.13
C PRO A 101 -16.91 6.11 -16.59
N ASN A 102 -16.84 5.00 -17.34
CA ASN A 102 -17.37 3.70 -16.92
C ASN A 102 -16.42 2.92 -15.98
N LEU A 103 -15.17 3.37 -15.83
CA LEU A 103 -14.21 2.79 -14.91
C LEU A 103 -14.31 3.48 -13.56
N MET A 104 -14.28 2.71 -12.48
CA MET A 104 -14.51 3.23 -11.13
C MET A 104 -13.18 3.57 -10.44
N PRO A 105 -12.82 4.85 -10.25
CA PRO A 105 -11.58 5.19 -9.57
C PRO A 105 -11.68 4.89 -8.07
N VAL A 106 -10.61 4.33 -7.52
CA VAL A 106 -10.44 4.05 -6.10
C VAL A 106 -9.16 4.73 -5.63
N LEU A 107 -9.21 5.50 -4.55
CA LEU A 107 -8.03 6.20 -4.07
C LEU A 107 -7.03 5.21 -3.47
N GLY A 108 -5.92 5.00 -4.17
CA GLY A 108 -4.85 4.13 -3.75
C GLY A 108 -4.12 4.64 -2.51
N ARG A 109 -3.50 3.71 -1.79
CA ARG A 109 -2.88 3.95 -0.49
C ARG A 109 -1.71 4.94 -0.55
N LEU A 110 -1.11 5.21 -1.72
CA LEU A 110 -0.08 6.25 -1.86
C LEU A 110 -0.62 7.68 -1.68
N LEU A 111 -1.91 7.90 -1.92
CA LEU A 111 -2.53 9.22 -1.87
C LEU A 111 -3.31 9.49 -0.58
N THR A 112 -3.54 8.48 0.27
CA THR A 112 -4.33 8.63 1.51
C THR A 112 -3.62 9.40 2.62
N LYS A 113 -2.29 9.55 2.54
CA LYS A 113 -1.43 10.19 3.56
C LYS A 113 -1.45 9.49 4.93
N GLN A 114 -1.85 8.22 4.99
CA GLN A 114 -1.80 7.40 6.21
C GLN A 114 -0.37 7.31 6.76
N LYS A 115 -0.22 7.37 8.09
CA LYS A 115 1.08 7.20 8.75
C LYS A 115 1.38 5.72 8.90
N ARG A 116 2.57 5.29 8.49
CA ARG A 116 2.91 3.86 8.40
C ARG A 116 4.15 3.46 9.18
N GLY A 117 4.87 4.43 9.74
CA GLY A 117 6.12 4.19 10.46
C GLY A 117 5.94 3.16 11.58
N PRO A 118 6.63 2.01 11.56
CA PRO A 118 6.47 0.97 12.58
C PRO A 118 6.91 1.41 13.99
N ARG A 119 7.64 2.53 14.09
CA ARG A 119 8.01 3.19 15.36
C ARG A 119 6.79 3.73 16.11
N LEU A 120 5.72 4.12 15.40
CA LEU A 120 4.51 4.69 16.00
C LEU A 120 3.85 3.73 16.99
N ALA A 121 3.93 2.42 16.74
CA ALA A 121 3.40 1.41 17.67
C ALA A 121 4.02 1.50 19.07
N LYS A 122 5.31 1.86 19.19
CA LYS A 122 5.98 2.04 20.48
C LYS A 122 5.69 3.40 21.12
N LEU A 123 5.53 4.44 20.29
CA LEU A 123 5.29 5.82 20.74
C LEU A 123 3.85 6.03 21.23
N LEU A 124 2.89 5.33 20.61
CA LEU A 124 1.46 5.37 20.96
C LEU A 124 1.08 4.33 22.04
N LYS A 125 1.91 3.30 22.26
CA LYS A 125 1.75 2.41 23.42
C LYS A 125 2.11 3.17 24.68
N ARG A 126 1.11 3.40 25.54
CA ARG A 126 1.21 4.18 26.77
C ARG A 126 1.69 3.37 27.97
N ASP A 127 2.10 2.12 27.75
CA ASP A 127 2.87 1.33 28.70
C ASP A 127 4.21 2.07 28.95
N ALA A 128 4.27 2.83 30.05
CA ALA A 128 5.44 3.55 30.48
C ALA A 128 6.11 2.75 31.59
N CYS A 129 7.18 2.05 31.24
CA CYS A 129 8.13 1.56 32.23
C CYS A 129 9.45 2.28 31.97
N PRO A 130 9.90 3.18 32.88
CA PRO A 130 11.23 3.73 32.82
C PRO A 130 12.25 2.60 32.66
N ARG A 131 13.27 2.80 31.82
CA ARG A 131 14.36 1.82 31.72
C ARG A 131 15.49 2.25 32.61
N LEU A 132 15.86 1.39 33.54
CA LEU A 132 17.07 1.54 34.34
C LEU A 132 18.23 0.88 33.59
N ILE A 133 19.30 1.62 33.34
CA ILE A 133 20.56 1.05 32.84
C ILE A 133 21.70 1.41 33.80
N GLN A 134 22.73 0.57 33.85
CA GLN A 134 23.95 0.89 34.60
C GLN A 134 24.72 2.00 33.88
N ASN A 135 25.25 2.98 34.63
CA ASN A 135 26.09 4.01 34.05
C ASN A 135 27.43 3.37 33.61
N PRO A 136 27.79 3.39 32.30
CA PRO A 136 29.04 2.80 31.82
C PRO A 136 30.29 3.45 32.41
N GLN A 137 30.21 4.73 32.79
CA GLN A 137 31.33 5.49 33.37
C GLN A 137 31.40 5.38 34.91
N ASN A 138 30.32 4.95 35.58
CA ASN A 138 30.28 4.85 37.03
C ASN A 138 29.38 3.70 37.51
N PRO A 139 29.93 2.56 37.95
CA PRO A 139 29.16 1.38 38.36
C PRO A 139 28.19 1.61 39.51
N LYS A 140 28.43 2.62 40.37
CA LYS A 140 27.57 3.00 41.50
C LYS A 140 26.37 3.86 41.08
N GLN A 141 26.34 4.35 39.84
CA GLN A 141 25.24 5.13 39.29
C GLN A 141 24.31 4.27 38.41
N ARG A 142 23.05 4.69 38.33
CA ARG A 142 22.04 4.16 37.43
C ARG A 142 21.46 5.31 36.61
N ILE A 143 21.25 5.09 35.32
CA ILE A 143 20.62 6.06 34.43
C ILE A 143 19.17 5.64 34.24
N LEU A 144 18.25 6.53 34.58
CA LEU A 144 16.82 6.34 34.36
C LEU A 144 16.41 6.97 33.03
N ILE A 145 16.05 6.15 32.06
CA ILE A 145 15.65 6.61 30.73
C ILE A 145 14.13 6.73 30.66
N PHE A 146 13.65 7.97 30.60
CA PHE A 146 12.27 8.30 30.30
C PHE A 146 12.07 8.37 28.78
N THR A 147 11.05 7.68 28.28
CA THR A 147 10.62 7.86 26.88
C THR A 147 9.38 8.72 26.85
N LYS A 148 9.48 9.95 26.33
CA LYS A 148 8.31 10.82 26.13
C LYS A 148 7.31 10.10 25.21
N LYS A 149 6.11 9.85 25.72
CA LYS A 149 5.00 9.23 24.97
C LYS A 149 4.17 10.30 24.29
N LEU A 150 3.46 9.91 23.23
CA LEU A 150 2.56 10.83 22.54
C LEU A 150 1.25 11.00 23.33
N PRO A 151 0.76 12.24 23.49
CA PRO A 151 -0.56 12.56 24.05
C PRO A 151 -1.72 11.78 23.39
N LEU A 152 -2.84 11.61 24.12
CA LEU A 152 -4.03 10.84 23.69
C LEU A 152 -4.80 11.50 22.53
N ASP A 153 -4.89 12.81 22.56
CA ASP A 153 -5.49 13.69 21.56
C ASP A 153 -4.79 13.63 20.18
N LEU A 154 -3.58 13.07 20.10
CA LEU A 154 -2.88 12.84 18.83
C LEU A 154 -3.23 11.49 18.16
N ASP A 155 -3.98 10.60 18.83
CA ASP A 155 -4.41 9.33 18.25
C ASP A 155 -5.16 9.49 16.93
N PRO A 156 -6.12 10.44 16.78
CA PRO A 156 -6.80 10.66 15.51
C PRO A 156 -5.86 10.99 14.36
N TYR A 157 -4.84 11.81 14.61
CA TYR A 157 -3.86 12.19 13.60
C TYR A 157 -2.97 11.03 13.16
N TYR A 158 -2.43 10.26 14.12
CA TYR A 158 -1.48 9.19 13.80
C TYR A 158 -2.14 7.91 13.32
N LYS A 159 -3.33 7.56 13.82
CA LYS A 159 -4.09 6.37 13.40
C LYS A 159 -4.98 6.64 12.19
N GLY A 160 -5.28 7.92 11.90
CA GLY A 160 -6.05 8.33 10.74
C GLY A 160 -5.23 8.51 9.46
N SER A 161 -5.89 9.06 8.46
CA SER A 161 -5.32 9.46 7.18
C SER A 161 -6.12 10.66 6.66
N ASN A 162 -5.52 11.51 5.82
CA ASN A 162 -6.25 12.66 5.29
C ASN A 162 -7.51 12.23 4.53
N ALA A 163 -7.45 11.09 3.83
CA ALA A 163 -8.57 10.56 3.09
C ALA A 163 -9.65 9.91 3.97
N SER A 164 -9.38 9.68 5.25
CA SER A 164 -10.29 8.99 6.16
C SER A 164 -10.88 9.86 7.27
N SER A 165 -10.50 11.14 7.36
CA SER A 165 -10.95 12.01 8.45
C SER A 165 -11.12 13.48 8.08
N VAL A 166 -10.86 13.89 6.82
CA VAL A 166 -10.89 15.31 6.44
C VAL A 166 -12.06 15.59 5.48
N PRO A 167 -13.12 16.31 5.91
CA PRO A 167 -14.34 16.51 5.11
C PRO A 167 -14.12 17.12 3.72
N ILE A 168 -13.25 18.13 3.59
CA ILE A 168 -12.95 18.75 2.29
C ILE A 168 -12.32 17.74 1.31
N ILE A 169 -11.52 16.79 1.81
CA ILE A 169 -10.96 15.71 1.00
C ILE A 169 -12.07 14.74 0.59
N HIS A 170 -12.99 14.38 1.49
CA HIS A 170 -14.12 13.52 1.15
C HIS A 170 -14.97 14.13 0.02
N ASN A 171 -15.30 15.42 0.11
CA ASN A 171 -16.08 16.12 -0.91
C ASN A 171 -15.36 16.12 -2.27
N PHE A 172 -14.06 16.39 -2.28
CA PHE A 172 -13.24 16.32 -3.48
C PHE A 172 -13.20 14.90 -4.08
N LEU A 173 -13.01 13.87 -3.27
CA LEU A 173 -13.01 12.49 -3.75
C LEU A 173 -14.37 12.10 -4.33
N ILE A 174 -15.45 12.48 -3.66
CA ILE A 174 -16.82 12.20 -4.12
C ILE A 174 -17.10 12.87 -5.46
N SER A 175 -16.70 14.14 -5.64
CA SER A 175 -16.89 14.88 -6.90
C SER A 175 -16.05 14.32 -8.06
N ARG A 176 -14.97 13.60 -7.75
CA ARG A 176 -14.13 12.87 -8.73
C ARG A 176 -14.54 11.41 -8.94
N GLY A 177 -15.73 11.02 -8.47
CA GLY A 177 -16.26 9.67 -8.64
C GLY A 177 -15.61 8.60 -7.75
N VAL A 178 -14.72 8.98 -6.84
CA VAL A 178 -14.12 8.04 -5.89
C VAL A 178 -15.14 7.68 -4.81
N ARG A 179 -15.35 6.38 -4.60
CA ARG A 179 -16.26 5.82 -3.57
C ARG A 179 -15.57 4.84 -2.61
N ARG A 180 -14.26 4.64 -2.79
CA ARG A 180 -13.44 3.74 -1.97
C ARG A 180 -12.04 4.31 -1.79
N ILE A 181 -11.47 4.10 -0.61
CA ILE A 181 -10.07 4.41 -0.30
C ILE A 181 -9.33 3.14 0.15
N GLU A 182 -8.03 3.09 -0.13
CA GLU A 182 -7.15 1.98 0.22
C GLU A 182 -6.21 2.32 1.38
N LEU A 183 -6.15 1.47 2.39
CA LEU A 183 -5.37 1.67 3.60
C LEU A 183 -4.53 0.43 3.95
N ASP A 184 -3.56 0.61 4.84
CA ASP A 184 -2.70 -0.45 5.36
C ASP A 184 -3.12 -0.90 6.76
N ASN A 185 -2.95 -2.19 7.06
CA ASN A 185 -3.03 -2.74 8.42
C ASN A 185 -1.80 -2.32 9.26
N THR A 186 -1.76 -1.06 9.69
CA THR A 186 -0.59 -0.50 10.38
C THR A 186 -0.37 -1.10 11.77
N ALA A 187 0.89 -1.11 12.23
CA ALA A 187 1.24 -1.65 13.54
C ALA A 187 0.67 -0.89 14.75
N HIS A 188 0.11 0.30 14.54
CA HIS A 188 -0.44 1.17 15.60
C HIS A 188 -1.96 1.33 15.51
N GLY A 189 -2.62 0.56 14.64
CA GLY A 189 -4.07 0.62 14.44
C GLY A 189 -4.50 1.72 13.47
N ILE A 190 -5.77 1.66 13.10
CA ILE A 190 -6.42 2.53 12.12
C ILE A 190 -7.58 3.24 12.79
N ARG A 191 -7.81 4.51 12.43
CA ARG A 191 -9.03 5.26 12.74
C ARG A 191 -9.67 5.73 11.44
N LEU A 192 -10.99 5.50 11.31
CA LEU A 192 -11.78 5.88 10.14
C LEU A 192 -12.97 6.73 10.57
N GLU A 193 -13.16 7.84 9.88
CA GLU A 193 -14.25 8.79 10.03
C GLU A 193 -14.77 9.15 8.64
N LEU A 194 -15.31 8.14 7.95
CA LEU A 194 -15.80 8.26 6.58
C LEU A 194 -17.27 8.69 6.54
N PRO A 195 -17.69 9.45 5.50
CA PRO A 195 -19.10 9.75 5.28
C PRO A 195 -19.86 8.46 4.96
N LYS A 196 -20.72 8.03 5.90
CA LYS A 196 -21.49 6.78 5.80
C LYS A 196 -22.23 6.70 4.46
N GLY A 197 -22.14 5.54 3.80
CA GLY A 197 -22.79 5.28 2.51
C GLY A 197 -22.16 5.98 1.29
N LYS A 198 -21.23 6.93 1.47
CA LYS A 198 -20.60 7.66 0.36
C LYS A 198 -19.19 7.17 0.04
N ILE A 199 -18.40 6.83 1.06
CA ILE A 199 -17.04 6.31 0.88
C ILE A 199 -16.87 5.05 1.74
N SER A 200 -16.33 4.00 1.13
CA SER A 200 -15.93 2.76 1.77
C SER A 200 -14.41 2.64 1.89
N ALA A 201 -13.93 1.69 2.69
CA ALA A 201 -12.50 1.45 2.86
C ALA A 201 -12.16 -0.03 2.65
N SER A 202 -10.97 -0.25 2.08
CA SER A 202 -10.29 -1.54 2.15
C SER A 202 -8.97 -1.46 2.89
N VAL A 203 -8.58 -2.58 3.49
CA VAL A 203 -7.34 -2.70 4.26
C VAL A 203 -6.46 -3.80 3.68
N TYR A 204 -5.23 -3.42 3.34
CA TYR A 204 -4.18 -4.30 2.84
C TYR A 204 -3.49 -5.05 3.98
N PHE A 205 -3.17 -6.32 3.74
CA PHE A 205 -2.56 -7.22 4.69
C PHE A 205 -1.74 -8.31 3.99
N PRO A 206 -0.58 -8.77 4.52
CA PRO A 206 0.07 -8.35 5.75
C PRO A 206 1.18 -7.31 5.52
N TYR A 207 1.41 -6.86 4.29
CA TYR A 207 2.56 -6.01 3.95
C TYR A 207 2.19 -4.53 3.97
N VAL A 208 2.79 -3.81 4.91
CA VAL A 208 2.62 -2.36 5.04
C VAL A 208 3.82 -1.68 4.44
N TYR A 209 3.62 -0.81 3.44
CA TYR A 209 4.72 0.02 2.93
C TYR A 209 5.03 1.15 3.92
N ILE A 210 6.27 1.60 4.00
CA ILE A 210 6.72 2.67 4.89
C ILE A 210 6.94 3.94 4.09
N SER A 211 7.70 3.80 3.01
CA SER A 211 8.06 4.88 2.10
C SER A 211 8.40 4.29 0.73
N THR A 212 8.17 5.08 -0.31
CA THR A 212 8.55 4.78 -1.71
C THR A 212 9.22 6.01 -2.32
N THR A 213 10.16 5.80 -3.23
CA THR A 213 10.92 6.87 -3.88
C THR A 213 11.02 6.64 -5.40
N PHE A 214 11.28 7.68 -6.19
CA PHE A 214 11.64 7.49 -7.61
C PHE A 214 13.02 6.83 -7.76
N PHE A 215 13.96 7.15 -6.85
CA PHE A 215 15.23 6.46 -6.75
C PHE A 215 15.01 4.99 -6.35
N CYS A 216 15.61 4.06 -7.10
CA CYS A 216 15.49 2.62 -6.85
C CYS A 216 16.84 2.06 -6.36
N PRO A 217 17.04 1.87 -5.06
CA PRO A 217 18.27 1.30 -4.50
C PRO A 217 18.50 -0.17 -4.90
N THR A 218 17.46 -0.85 -5.42
CA THR A 218 17.62 -2.21 -5.97
C THR A 218 18.15 -2.21 -7.41
N ALA A 219 18.18 -1.05 -8.09
CA ALA A 219 18.71 -0.97 -9.45
C ALA A 219 20.22 -1.20 -9.45
N GLY A 220 20.68 -2.09 -10.33
CA GLY A 220 22.11 -2.40 -10.50
C GLY A 220 22.76 -3.11 -9.30
N CYS A 221 22.00 -3.89 -8.54
CA CYS A 221 22.53 -4.77 -7.49
C CYS A 221 23.32 -5.98 -8.00
N ASP A 222 23.22 -6.31 -9.30
CA ASP A 222 24.07 -7.33 -9.91
C ASP A 222 25.50 -6.81 -10.18
N GLU A 223 25.75 -5.50 -10.05
CA GLU A 223 27.05 -4.89 -10.37
C GLU A 223 28.00 -4.98 -9.17
N LYS A 224 29.16 -5.62 -9.36
CA LYS A 224 30.10 -5.97 -8.27
C LYS A 224 30.76 -4.77 -7.56
N ASN A 225 30.89 -3.59 -8.20
CA ASN A 225 31.78 -2.51 -7.73
C ASN A 225 31.27 -1.08 -7.97
N LYS A 226 30.03 -0.74 -7.58
CA LYS A 226 29.57 0.67 -7.68
C LYS A 226 28.76 1.11 -6.47
N SER A 227 29.00 2.36 -6.06
CA SER A 227 28.25 3.09 -5.03
C SER A 227 26.74 2.89 -5.14
N PHE A 228 26.11 2.55 -4.01
CA PHE A 228 24.67 2.34 -3.86
C PHE A 228 23.82 3.59 -4.13
N LEU A 229 24.43 4.77 -4.27
CA LEU A 229 23.73 6.07 -4.36
C LEU A 229 23.61 6.63 -5.79
N LYS A 230 24.14 5.94 -6.81
CA LYS A 230 24.04 6.41 -8.21
C LYS A 230 22.73 5.94 -8.85
N ILE A 231 22.10 6.80 -9.65
CA ILE A 231 20.96 6.41 -10.50
C ILE A 231 21.49 5.45 -11.57
N LYS A 232 20.97 4.22 -11.58
CA LYS A 232 21.35 3.18 -12.55
C LYS A 232 20.19 2.85 -13.48
N SER A 233 20.51 2.29 -14.65
CA SER A 233 19.48 1.81 -15.57
C SER A 233 18.69 0.67 -14.92
N CYS A 234 17.36 0.75 -15.01
CA CYS A 234 16.49 -0.25 -14.39
C CYS A 234 16.50 -1.54 -15.23
N LYS A 235 17.06 -2.62 -14.69
CA LYS A 235 16.97 -3.98 -15.25
C LYS A 235 15.99 -4.86 -14.46
N ARG A 236 15.05 -4.23 -13.74
CA ARG A 236 13.99 -4.89 -12.94
C ARG A 236 14.54 -5.90 -11.91
N GLN A 237 15.73 -5.63 -11.35
CA GLN A 237 16.33 -6.44 -10.29
C GLN A 237 15.42 -6.67 -9.07
N CYS A 238 14.50 -5.74 -8.82
CA CYS A 238 13.50 -5.87 -7.75
C CYS A 238 12.59 -7.10 -7.89
N GLN A 239 12.54 -7.72 -9.06
CA GLN A 239 11.84 -8.96 -9.30
C GLN A 239 12.58 -10.18 -8.73
N ARG A 240 13.89 -10.07 -8.48
CA ARG A 240 14.78 -11.13 -7.99
C ARG A 240 15.30 -10.88 -6.57
N TYR A 241 15.57 -9.62 -6.22
CA TYR A 241 16.20 -9.27 -4.94
C TYR A 241 15.22 -8.64 -3.95
N THR A 242 15.42 -8.96 -2.68
CA THR A 242 14.76 -8.30 -1.54
C THR A 242 15.77 -8.15 -0.42
N PHE A 243 16.01 -6.92 0.02
CA PHE A 243 16.93 -6.63 1.11
C PHE A 243 16.17 -6.63 2.44
N LYS A 244 16.83 -7.12 3.48
CA LYS A 244 16.34 -7.09 4.86
C LYS A 244 17.19 -6.11 5.65
N MET A 245 16.56 -5.16 6.33
CA MET A 245 17.25 -4.13 7.10
C MET A 245 16.75 -4.16 8.55
N ARG A 246 17.69 -4.07 9.50
CA ARG A 246 17.42 -3.97 10.93
C ARG A 246 18.00 -2.67 11.46
N HIS A 247 17.29 -2.05 12.40
CA HIS A 247 17.77 -0.89 13.11
C HIS A 247 17.36 -1.00 14.59
N LYS A 248 18.25 -0.62 15.52
CA LYS A 248 18.05 -0.79 16.97
C LYS A 248 16.76 -0.14 17.48
N THR A 249 16.32 0.96 16.85
CA THR A 249 15.14 1.72 17.26
C THR A 249 13.86 1.35 16.51
N ILE A 250 13.93 0.51 15.46
CA ILE A 250 12.77 0.10 14.66
C ILE A 250 12.33 -1.29 15.11
N PRO A 251 11.11 -1.45 15.65
CA PRO A 251 10.68 -2.71 16.28
C PRO A 251 10.30 -3.82 15.28
N LYS A 252 10.41 -3.55 13.98
CA LYS A 252 10.03 -4.48 12.90
C LYS A 252 11.22 -4.67 11.96
N LEU A 253 11.35 -5.87 11.40
CA LEU A 253 12.23 -6.11 10.26
C LEU A 253 11.72 -5.31 9.06
N ILE A 254 12.60 -4.52 8.44
CA ILE A 254 12.27 -3.75 7.25
C ILE A 254 12.71 -4.53 6.02
N TYR A 255 11.82 -4.61 5.03
CA TYR A 255 12.12 -5.18 3.72
C TYR A 255 12.24 -4.05 2.72
N LEU A 256 13.30 -4.02 1.94
CA LEU A 256 13.44 -3.13 0.78
C LEU A 256 13.34 -3.97 -0.48
N LYS A 257 12.32 -3.73 -1.30
CA LYS A 257 12.11 -4.40 -2.58
C LYS A 257 11.83 -3.34 -3.64
N GLY A 258 12.71 -3.23 -4.63
CA GLY A 258 12.68 -2.13 -5.58
C GLY A 258 12.99 -0.80 -4.92
N ASN A 259 12.06 0.12 -5.02
CA ASN A 259 12.12 1.49 -4.52
C ASN A 259 11.28 1.71 -3.26
N THR A 260 10.73 0.64 -2.68
CA THR A 260 9.79 0.72 -1.57
C THR A 260 10.26 -0.09 -0.38
N GLN A 261 10.11 0.51 0.80
CA GLN A 261 10.34 -0.14 2.09
C GLN A 261 9.03 -0.66 2.66
N PHE A 262 9.05 -1.84 3.28
CA PHE A 262 7.89 -2.49 3.87
C PHE A 262 8.22 -3.06 5.25
N TYR A 263 7.19 -3.32 6.04
CA TYR A 263 7.24 -4.28 7.13
C TYR A 263 6.04 -5.22 7.06
N LYS A 264 6.15 -6.37 7.73
CA LYS A 264 5.05 -7.33 7.83
C LYS A 264 4.27 -7.11 9.14
N ASN A 265 2.95 -7.02 9.04
CA ASN A 265 2.01 -7.01 10.15
C ASN A 265 0.94 -8.10 9.98
N PRO A 266 1.21 -9.33 10.45
CA PRO A 266 0.36 -10.49 10.21
C PRO A 266 -0.81 -10.61 11.19
N ARG A 267 -0.96 -9.68 12.15
CA ARG A 267 -2.11 -9.67 13.06
C ARG A 267 -3.17 -8.71 12.53
N ILE A 268 -4.38 -9.21 12.34
CA ILE A 268 -5.54 -8.46 11.87
C ILE A 268 -6.78 -8.98 12.59
N SER A 269 -7.63 -8.09 13.07
CA SER A 269 -8.91 -8.44 13.71
C SER A 269 -10.03 -8.06 12.75
N VAL A 270 -10.66 -9.06 12.12
CA VAL A 270 -11.77 -8.82 11.18
C VAL A 270 -12.92 -8.09 11.88
N LYS A 271 -13.27 -8.52 13.10
CA LYS A 271 -14.32 -7.88 13.91
C LYS A 271 -14.01 -6.40 14.20
N GLU A 272 -12.75 -6.07 14.47
CA GLU A 272 -12.34 -4.67 14.71
C GLU A 272 -12.47 -3.83 13.43
N LEU A 273 -12.05 -4.38 12.29
CA LEU A 273 -12.16 -3.71 11.00
C LEU A 273 -13.62 -3.49 10.59
N GLU A 274 -14.49 -4.48 10.79
CA GLU A 274 -15.93 -4.35 10.56
C GLU A 274 -16.54 -3.23 11.42
N ARG A 275 -16.17 -3.17 12.71
CA ARG A 275 -16.60 -2.09 13.62
C ARG A 275 -16.13 -0.70 13.15
N LEU A 276 -14.97 -0.61 12.50
CA LEU A 276 -14.45 0.62 11.90
C LEU A 276 -15.12 0.98 10.56
N GLY A 277 -16.01 0.13 10.04
CA GLY A 277 -16.68 0.33 8.75
C GLY A 277 -15.85 -0.07 7.53
N VAL A 278 -14.75 -0.83 7.73
CA VAL A 278 -14.02 -1.46 6.62
C VAL A 278 -14.87 -2.60 6.09
N ASN A 279 -15.04 -2.67 4.78
CA ASN A 279 -15.85 -3.71 4.15
C ASN A 279 -15.07 -4.63 3.21
N ARG A 280 -13.77 -4.38 2.98
CA ARG A 280 -12.90 -5.21 2.15
C ARG A 280 -11.52 -5.42 2.79
N ILE A 281 -11.02 -6.66 2.77
CA ILE A 281 -9.61 -6.97 3.08
C ILE A 281 -8.91 -7.37 1.78
N VAL A 282 -7.72 -6.82 1.55
CA VAL A 282 -6.87 -7.12 0.40
C VAL A 282 -5.65 -7.91 0.86
N TYR A 283 -5.65 -9.22 0.59
CA TYR A 283 -4.55 -10.12 0.95
C TYR A 283 -3.41 -10.06 -0.06
N GLN A 284 -2.18 -9.90 0.44
CA GLN A 284 -0.95 -9.90 -0.33
C GLN A 284 -0.14 -11.15 0.03
N PRO A 285 -0.08 -12.18 -0.83
CA PRO A 285 0.67 -13.41 -0.56
C PRO A 285 2.18 -13.15 -0.47
N GLU A 286 2.67 -12.15 -1.21
CA GLU A 286 4.07 -11.76 -1.28
C GLU A 286 4.21 -10.23 -1.19
N ILE A 287 5.44 -9.72 -1.02
CA ILE A 287 5.70 -8.27 -1.09
C ILE A 287 5.31 -7.78 -2.50
N PRO A 288 4.41 -6.78 -2.63
CA PRO A 288 3.73 -6.39 -3.87
C PRO A 288 4.62 -5.56 -4.82
N VAL A 289 5.73 -6.14 -5.27
CA VAL A 289 6.68 -5.55 -6.23
C VAL A 289 7.03 -6.57 -7.29
#